data_AF-A0A2H9LQM0-F1
#
_entry.id   AF-A0A2H9LQM0-F1
#
_cell.length_a   1.000
_cell.length_b   1.000
_cell.length_c   1.000
_cell.angle_alpha   90.00
_cell.angle_beta   90.00
_cell.angle_gamma   90.00
#
_symmetry.space_group_name_H-M   'P 1'
#
loop_
_entity.id
_entity.type
_entity.pdbx_description
1 polymer ?
#
loop_
_entity_poly.entity_id
_entity_poly.type
_entity_poly.pdbx_seq_one_letter_code
_entity_poly.pdbx_strand_id
1 'polypeptide(L)'
;MNKDLMVKENNNIRRTIVKRINEFNKHKRERDNINKIVQDYKEKRLAEVSRMRNIIAELKELNKAKDSIPAEDANELKKIINRKEWFFQINALPIKDEEVIINEIKLLRRRLKSAQEKNNVSRKIQGLISDLEKTRRKHNEFHELVIKKAGESNEQSSLMRVVQKSIKDLKKEGKRVRHSLKKMEEKDKLRISNERNIIKEKQDAVIEKLKKNKKLTTDDLLIFQK
;
A
#
# COMPACT_ATOMS: atom_id res chain seq x y z
N MET A 1 20.16 13.98 -44.20
CA MET A 1 20.52 13.69 -42.79
C MET A 1 21.57 12.59 -42.79
N ASN A 2 22.72 12.81 -42.17
CA ASN A 2 23.85 11.89 -42.23
C ASN A 2 23.54 10.57 -41.47
N LYS A 3 23.90 9.42 -42.03
CA LYS A 3 23.64 8.08 -41.45
C LYS A 3 24.19 7.96 -40.03
N ASP A 4 25.38 8.50 -39.80
CA ASP A 4 26.03 8.50 -38.48
C ASP A 4 25.26 9.31 -37.43
N LEU A 5 24.60 10.40 -37.83
CA LEU A 5 23.75 11.19 -36.93
C LEU A 5 22.52 10.38 -36.51
N MET A 6 21.89 9.64 -37.44
CA MET A 6 20.74 8.78 -37.12
C MET A 6 21.11 7.57 -36.26
N VAL A 7 22.31 7.00 -36.44
CA VAL A 7 22.82 5.94 -35.56
C VAL A 7 23.04 6.47 -34.14
N LYS A 8 23.65 7.66 -34.00
CA LYS A 8 23.82 8.33 -32.71
C LYS A 8 22.48 8.62 -32.03
N GLU A 9 21.50 9.12 -32.78
CA GLU A 9 20.15 9.39 -32.31
C GLU A 9 19.43 8.12 -31.82
N ASN A 10 19.47 7.03 -32.59
CA ASN A 10 18.90 5.75 -32.18
C ASN A 10 19.56 5.20 -30.91
N ASN A 11 20.88 5.34 -30.77
CA ASN A 11 21.60 4.95 -29.56
C ASN A 11 21.21 5.82 -28.36
N ASN A 12 20.99 7.13 -28.56
CA ASN A 12 20.51 8.03 -27.51
C ASN A 12 19.10 7.64 -27.06
N ILE A 13 18.17 7.39 -28.00
CA ILE A 13 16.81 6.93 -27.71
C ILE A 13 16.83 5.61 -26.92
N ARG A 14 17.70 4.67 -27.27
CA ARG A 14 17.85 3.42 -26.50
C ARG A 14 18.31 3.69 -25.07
N ARG A 15 19.31 4.55 -24.88
CA ARG A 15 19.83 4.92 -23.55
C ARG A 15 18.75 5.60 -22.71
N THR A 16 17.99 6.54 -23.28
CA THR A 16 16.90 7.21 -22.56
C THR A 16 15.76 6.24 -22.22
N ILE A 17 15.41 5.31 -23.11
CA ILE A 17 14.44 4.25 -22.81
C ILE A 17 14.89 3.42 -21.60
N VAL A 18 16.16 2.99 -21.56
CA VAL A 18 16.69 2.20 -20.42
C VAL A 18 16.63 3.01 -19.13
N LYS A 19 17.01 4.30 -19.15
CA LYS A 19 16.88 5.19 -17.98
C LYS A 19 15.43 5.29 -17.49
N ARG A 20 14.48 5.52 -18.40
CA ARG A 20 13.05 5.59 -18.07
C ARG A 20 12.50 4.26 -17.54
N ILE A 21 12.97 3.12 -18.05
CA ILE A 21 12.58 1.80 -17.50
C ILE A 21 13.09 1.65 -16.07
N ASN A 22 14.32 2.10 -15.77
CA ASN A 22 14.85 2.06 -14.42
C ASN A 22 14.07 2.96 -13.46
N GLU A 23 13.70 4.17 -13.89
CA GLU A 23 12.81 5.08 -13.15
C GLU A 23 11.45 4.42 -12.88
N PHE A 24 10.84 3.81 -13.89
CA PHE A 24 9.58 3.09 -13.74
C PHE A 24 9.68 1.96 -12.71
N ASN A 25 10.76 1.18 -12.77
CA ASN A 25 10.98 0.09 -11.82
C ASN A 25 11.22 0.60 -10.39
N LYS A 26 11.84 1.77 -10.23
CA LYS A 26 12.00 2.43 -8.92
C LYS A 26 10.64 2.79 -8.32
N HIS A 27 9.80 3.51 -9.08
CA HIS A 27 8.45 3.85 -8.64
C HIS A 27 7.58 2.62 -8.36
N LYS A 28 7.73 1.55 -9.16
CA LYS A 28 7.05 0.27 -8.92
C LYS A 28 7.43 -0.32 -7.55
N ARG A 29 8.73 -0.37 -7.22
CA ARG A 29 9.21 -0.89 -5.93
C ARG A 29 8.70 -0.04 -4.77
N GLU A 30 8.74 1.28 -4.89
CA GLU A 30 8.23 2.20 -3.87
C GLU A 30 6.74 1.99 -3.64
N ARG A 31 5.94 1.93 -4.71
CA ARG A 31 4.51 1.63 -4.65
C ARG A 31 4.23 0.28 -3.98
N ASP A 32 4.96 -0.76 -4.38
CA ASP A 32 4.76 -2.11 -3.84
C ASP A 32 5.11 -2.16 -2.34
N ASN A 33 6.15 -1.43 -1.90
CA ASN A 33 6.48 -1.27 -0.48
C ASN A 33 5.39 -0.52 0.29
N ILE A 34 4.88 0.58 -0.27
CA ILE A 34 3.78 1.34 0.34
C ILE A 34 2.53 0.47 0.44
N ASN A 35 2.22 -0.33 -0.58
CA ASN A 35 1.06 -1.23 -0.55
C ASN A 35 1.16 -2.29 0.55
N LYS A 36 2.36 -2.84 0.82
CA LYS A 36 2.57 -3.72 1.97
C LYS A 36 2.27 -3.00 3.28
N ILE A 37 2.81 -1.80 3.46
CA ILE A 37 2.56 -0.98 4.65
C ILE A 37 1.06 -0.67 4.82
N VAL A 38 0.36 -0.32 3.74
CA VAL A 38 -1.09 -0.08 3.75
C VAL A 38 -1.84 -1.34 4.19
N GLN A 39 -1.42 -2.51 3.70
CA GLN A 39 -2.03 -3.78 4.06
C GLN A 39 -1.82 -4.09 5.55
N ASP A 40 -0.61 -3.92 6.07
CA ASP A 40 -0.30 -4.11 7.49
C ASP A 40 -1.16 -3.20 8.38
N TYR A 41 -1.35 -1.93 8.00
CA TYR A 41 -2.21 -1.02 8.75
C TYR A 41 -3.70 -1.37 8.64
N LYS A 42 -4.16 -1.90 7.50
CA LYS A 42 -5.54 -2.42 7.39
C LYS A 42 -5.77 -3.60 8.32
N GLU A 43 -4.80 -4.50 8.44
CA GLU A 43 -4.87 -5.65 9.35
C GLU A 43 -4.89 -5.20 10.82
N LYS A 44 -3.99 -4.28 11.20
CA LYS A 44 -4.00 -3.67 12.54
C LYS A 44 -5.33 -2.98 12.84
N ARG A 45 -5.86 -2.21 11.88
CA ARG A 45 -7.18 -1.57 12.00
C ARG A 45 -8.29 -2.59 12.21
N LEU A 46 -8.30 -3.69 11.46
CA LEU A 46 -9.28 -4.77 11.62
C LEU A 46 -9.16 -5.44 13.00
N ALA A 47 -7.95 -5.66 13.50
CA ALA A 47 -7.74 -6.18 14.84
C ALA A 47 -8.34 -5.26 15.92
N GLU A 48 -8.17 -3.94 15.79
CA GLU A 48 -8.81 -2.98 16.71
C GLU A 48 -10.34 -2.99 16.58
N VAL A 49 -10.91 -3.14 15.37
CA VAL A 49 -12.36 -3.32 15.20
C VAL A 49 -12.88 -4.55 15.94
N SER A 50 -12.18 -5.67 15.84
CA SER A 50 -12.54 -6.90 16.56
C SER A 50 -12.48 -6.70 18.07
N ARG A 51 -11.45 -6.01 18.58
CA ARG A 51 -11.38 -5.63 20.00
C ARG A 51 -12.54 -4.74 20.44
N MET A 52 -12.89 -3.72 19.65
CA MET A 52 -14.05 -2.87 19.95
C MET A 52 -15.34 -3.68 20.03
N ARG A 53 -15.56 -4.63 19.11
CA ARG A 53 -16.75 -5.50 19.13
C ARG A 53 -16.80 -6.36 20.41
N ASN A 54 -15.67 -6.93 20.83
CA ASN A 54 -15.59 -7.71 22.05
C ASN A 54 -15.90 -6.86 23.30
N ILE A 55 -15.28 -5.67 23.39
CA ILE A 55 -15.56 -4.74 24.50
C ILE A 55 -17.03 -4.33 24.53
N ILE A 56 -17.65 -4.06 23.37
CA ILE A 56 -19.08 -3.73 23.29
C ILE A 56 -19.95 -4.91 23.74
N ALA A 57 -19.59 -6.15 23.38
CA ALA A 57 -20.31 -7.33 23.82
C ALA A 57 -20.22 -7.51 25.35
N GLU A 58 -19.02 -7.37 25.92
CA GLU A 58 -18.81 -7.42 27.37
C GLU A 58 -19.57 -6.31 28.10
N LEU A 59 -19.58 -5.09 27.56
CA LEU A 59 -20.36 -3.97 28.11
C LEU A 59 -21.86 -4.25 28.11
N LYS A 60 -22.39 -4.90 27.07
CA LYS A 60 -23.81 -5.29 27.02
C LYS A 60 -24.15 -6.31 28.10
N GLU A 61 -23.31 -7.32 28.29
CA GLU A 61 -23.53 -8.34 29.33
C GLU A 61 -23.40 -7.75 30.75
N LEU A 62 -22.40 -6.89 30.99
CA LEU A 62 -22.25 -6.22 32.27
C LEU A 62 -23.36 -5.22 32.57
N ASN A 63 -23.90 -4.53 31.56
CA ASN A 63 -25.06 -3.66 31.74
C ASN A 63 -26.32 -4.46 32.12
N LYS A 64 -26.61 -5.59 31.44
CA LYS A 64 -27.70 -6.48 31.83
C LYS A 64 -27.54 -6.97 33.29
N ALA A 65 -26.32 -7.35 33.67
CA ALA A 65 -26.02 -7.77 35.03
C ALA A 65 -26.22 -6.62 36.04
N LYS A 66 -25.83 -5.39 35.68
CA LYS A 66 -26.02 -4.20 36.52
C LYS A 66 -27.48 -3.83 36.72
N ASP A 67 -28.29 -3.91 35.66
CA ASP A 67 -29.72 -3.57 35.69
C ASP A 67 -30.52 -4.56 36.55
N SER A 68 -30.05 -5.80 36.63
CA SER A 68 -30.64 -6.83 37.49
C SER A 68 -30.39 -6.60 38.99
N ILE A 69 -29.48 -5.68 39.36
CA ILE A 69 -29.12 -5.42 40.75
C ILE A 69 -29.81 -4.13 41.23
N PRO A 70 -30.55 -4.14 42.36
CA PRO A 70 -31.23 -2.96 42.89
C PRO A 70 -30.26 -1.80 43.16
N ALA A 71 -30.72 -0.58 42.91
CA ALA A 71 -29.97 0.65 43.15
C ALA A 71 -30.13 1.08 44.61
N GLU A 72 -29.23 0.61 45.48
CA GLU A 72 -29.15 1.05 46.87
C GLU A 72 -27.76 1.62 47.16
N ASP A 73 -27.66 2.66 47.98
CA ASP A 73 -26.37 3.24 48.36
C ASP A 73 -25.68 2.35 49.42
N ALA A 74 -24.57 1.73 49.03
CA ALA A 74 -23.75 0.89 49.90
C ALA A 74 -23.24 1.66 51.14
N ASN A 75 -23.03 2.98 51.05
CA ASN A 75 -22.55 3.78 52.18
C ASN A 75 -23.67 4.05 53.19
N GLU A 76 -24.88 4.33 52.72
CA GLU A 76 -26.05 4.49 53.59
C GLU A 76 -26.42 3.19 54.29
N LEU A 77 -26.41 2.07 53.55
CA LEU A 77 -26.64 0.75 54.13
C LEU A 77 -25.62 0.41 55.22
N LYS A 78 -24.32 0.71 55.03
CA LYS A 78 -23.30 0.55 56.07
C LYS A 78 -23.60 1.40 57.31
N LYS A 79 -23.99 2.67 57.14
CA LYS A 79 -24.33 3.55 58.25
C LYS A 79 -25.54 3.04 59.04
N ILE A 80 -26.57 2.55 58.35
CA ILE A 80 -27.79 2.00 58.99
C ILE A 80 -27.46 0.70 59.74
N ILE A 81 -26.67 -0.20 59.14
CA ILE A 81 -26.20 -1.44 59.78
C ILE A 81 -25.44 -1.10 61.06
N ASN A 82 -24.43 -0.22 60.98
CA ASN A 82 -23.61 0.14 62.14
C ASN A 82 -24.44 0.78 63.27
N ARG A 83 -25.44 1.62 62.94
CA ARG A 83 -26.34 2.21 63.93
C ARG A 83 -27.20 1.15 64.62
N LYS A 84 -27.75 0.20 63.87
CA LYS A 84 -28.58 -0.89 64.41
C LYS A 84 -27.75 -1.88 65.23
N GLU A 85 -26.53 -2.20 64.80
CA GLU A 85 -25.60 -3.05 65.56
C GLU A 85 -25.17 -2.38 66.86
N TRP A 86 -24.86 -1.08 66.83
CA TRP A 86 -24.53 -0.31 68.03
C TRP A 86 -25.72 -0.22 68.99
N PHE A 87 -26.94 0.02 68.48
CA PHE A 87 -28.17 0.02 69.28
C PHE A 87 -28.41 -1.35 69.95
N PHE A 88 -28.20 -2.43 69.22
CA PHE A 88 -28.30 -3.81 69.73
C PHE A 88 -27.26 -4.12 70.82
N GLN A 89 -26.04 -3.56 70.71
CA GLN A 89 -24.97 -3.78 71.70
C GLN A 89 -25.18 -3.03 73.02
N ILE A 90 -25.85 -1.88 72.98
CA ILE A 90 -25.96 -0.97 74.14
C ILE A 90 -27.26 -1.15 74.91
N ASN A 91 -28.36 -1.47 74.23
CA ASN A 91 -29.67 -1.57 74.87
C ASN A 91 -29.97 -3.02 75.25
N ALA A 92 -30.33 -3.25 76.51
CA ALA A 92 -30.89 -4.52 76.94
C ALA A 92 -32.34 -4.61 76.45
N LEU A 93 -32.61 -5.51 75.51
CA LEU A 93 -33.90 -5.65 74.84
C LEU A 93 -34.58 -6.96 75.22
N PRO A 94 -35.91 -7.04 75.15
CA PRO A 94 -36.61 -8.33 75.19
C PRO A 94 -36.18 -9.21 74.00
N ILE A 95 -36.10 -10.52 74.21
CA ILE A 95 -35.66 -11.51 73.20
C ILE A 95 -36.38 -11.36 71.85
N LYS A 96 -37.68 -11.02 71.87
CA LYS A 96 -38.47 -10.81 70.64
C LYS A 96 -37.97 -9.63 69.82
N ASP A 97 -37.59 -8.53 70.47
CA ASP A 97 -37.11 -7.32 69.80
C ASP A 97 -35.67 -7.50 69.31
N GLU A 98 -34.86 -8.29 70.04
CA GLU A 98 -33.54 -8.73 69.59
C GLU A 98 -33.61 -9.52 68.28
N GLU A 99 -34.53 -10.48 68.18
CA GLU A 99 -34.73 -11.28 66.96
C GLU A 99 -35.11 -10.41 65.76
N VAL A 100 -35.98 -9.41 65.94
CA VAL A 100 -36.39 -8.47 64.89
C VAL A 100 -35.17 -7.68 64.39
N ILE A 101 -34.38 -7.10 65.29
CA ILE A 101 -33.20 -6.31 64.92
C ILE A 101 -32.15 -7.17 64.21
N ILE A 102 -31.93 -8.41 64.68
CA ILE A 102 -31.01 -9.36 64.03
C ILE A 102 -31.48 -9.67 62.60
N ASN A 103 -32.79 -9.91 62.40
CA ASN A 103 -33.34 -10.20 61.08
C ASN A 103 -33.24 -8.99 60.14
N GLU A 104 -33.47 -7.78 60.64
CA GLU A 104 -33.27 -6.54 59.89
C GLU A 104 -31.79 -6.34 59.50
N ILE A 105 -30.86 -6.55 60.43
CA ILE A 105 -29.41 -6.47 60.14
C ILE A 105 -29.02 -7.52 59.08
N LYS A 106 -29.55 -8.75 59.17
CA LYS A 106 -29.31 -9.79 58.15
C LYS A 106 -29.82 -9.35 56.78
N LEU A 107 -31.02 -8.76 56.70
CA LEU A 107 -31.58 -8.26 55.45
C LEU A 107 -30.74 -7.10 54.87
N LEU A 108 -30.36 -6.15 55.71
CA LEU A 108 -29.52 -5.01 55.32
C LEU A 108 -28.14 -5.46 54.86
N ARG A 109 -27.52 -6.46 55.50
CA ARG A 109 -26.25 -7.04 55.07
C ARG A 109 -26.36 -7.71 53.70
N ARG A 110 -27.47 -8.42 53.42
CA ARG A 110 -27.73 -8.99 52.07
C ARG A 110 -27.83 -7.89 51.02
N ARG A 111 -28.59 -6.83 51.31
CA ARG A 111 -28.72 -5.65 50.43
C ARG A 111 -27.37 -4.95 50.19
N LEU A 112 -26.56 -4.80 51.24
CA LEU A 112 -25.22 -4.22 51.15
C LEU A 112 -24.32 -5.03 50.21
N LYS A 113 -24.39 -6.36 50.25
CA LYS A 113 -23.65 -7.23 49.35
C LYS A 113 -24.04 -6.98 47.89
N SER A 114 -25.33 -6.94 47.59
CA SER A 114 -25.83 -6.61 46.25
C SER A 114 -25.38 -5.21 45.78
N ALA A 115 -25.45 -4.20 46.64
CA ALA A 115 -24.98 -2.85 46.33
C ALA A 115 -23.46 -2.80 46.05
N GLN A 116 -22.65 -3.58 46.78
CA GLN A 116 -21.22 -3.72 46.52
C GLN A 116 -20.93 -4.40 45.18
N GLU A 117 -21.68 -5.45 44.83
CA GLU A 117 -21.58 -6.13 43.54
C GLU A 117 -21.92 -5.15 42.39
N LYS A 118 -22.97 -4.35 42.53
CA LYS A 118 -23.32 -3.29 41.56
C LYS A 118 -22.21 -2.27 41.37
N ASN A 119 -21.57 -1.83 42.45
CA ASN A 119 -20.43 -0.92 42.40
C ASN A 119 -19.23 -1.54 41.68
N ASN A 120 -18.92 -2.81 41.94
CA ASN A 120 -17.85 -3.53 41.26
C ASN A 120 -18.12 -3.66 39.76
N VAL A 121 -19.35 -4.01 39.37
CA VAL A 121 -19.77 -4.07 37.96
C VAL A 121 -19.66 -2.68 37.31
N SER A 122 -20.06 -1.62 38.02
CA SER A 122 -19.97 -0.25 37.50
C SER A 122 -18.52 0.20 37.27
N ARG A 123 -17.58 -0.15 38.16
CA ARG A 123 -16.15 0.11 37.94
C ARG A 123 -15.61 -0.64 36.73
N LYS A 124 -16.00 -1.91 36.54
CA LYS A 124 -15.61 -2.71 35.36
C LYS A 124 -16.13 -2.08 34.06
N ILE A 125 -17.39 -1.63 34.06
CA ILE A 125 -17.98 -0.89 32.94
C ILE A 125 -17.17 0.36 32.62
N GLN A 126 -16.83 1.17 33.64
CA GLN A 126 -16.04 2.39 33.43
C GLN A 126 -14.64 2.09 32.87
N GLY A 127 -13.99 1.02 33.35
CA GLY A 127 -12.71 0.54 32.80
C GLY A 127 -12.83 0.15 31.32
N LEU A 128 -13.84 -0.65 30.98
CA LEU A 128 -14.10 -1.05 29.59
C LEU A 128 -14.44 0.14 28.67
N ILE A 129 -15.14 1.16 29.18
CA ILE A 129 -15.39 2.39 28.42
C ILE A 129 -14.07 3.12 28.12
N SER A 130 -13.19 3.25 29.12
CA SER A 130 -11.86 3.85 28.90
C SER A 130 -11.04 3.06 27.87
N ASP A 131 -11.08 1.74 27.92
CA ASP A 131 -10.36 0.90 26.97
C ASP A 131 -11.00 0.93 25.57
N LEU A 132 -12.32 1.07 25.48
CA LEU A 132 -13.03 1.30 24.21
C LEU A 132 -12.58 2.62 23.57
N GLU A 133 -12.47 3.69 24.35
CA GLU A 133 -11.98 4.99 23.86
C GLU A 133 -10.54 4.90 23.35
N LYS A 134 -9.64 4.25 24.09
CA LYS A 134 -8.25 4.03 23.66
C LYS A 134 -8.21 3.23 22.35
N THR A 135 -9.02 2.17 22.25
CA THR A 135 -9.10 1.32 21.05
C THR A 135 -9.63 2.12 19.87
N ARG A 136 -10.64 2.98 20.09
CA ARG A 136 -11.20 3.87 19.06
C ARG A 136 -10.17 4.88 18.55
N ARG A 137 -9.36 5.47 19.44
CA ARG A 137 -8.25 6.38 19.04
C ARG A 137 -7.25 5.66 18.14
N LYS A 138 -6.76 4.48 18.56
CA LYS A 138 -5.84 3.66 17.74
C LYS A 138 -6.44 3.26 16.39
N HIS A 139 -7.71 2.87 16.37
CA HIS A 139 -8.42 2.57 15.13
C HIS A 139 -8.40 3.77 14.17
N ASN A 140 -8.69 4.97 14.67
CA ASN A 140 -8.69 6.19 13.88
C ASN A 140 -7.28 6.55 13.39
N GLU A 141 -6.26 6.44 14.24
CA GLU A 141 -4.86 6.63 13.85
C GLU A 141 -4.47 5.68 12.70
N PHE A 142 -4.80 4.38 12.80
CA PHE A 142 -4.54 3.45 11.71
C PHE A 142 -5.36 3.77 10.45
N HIS A 143 -6.58 4.26 10.59
CA HIS A 143 -7.40 4.68 9.46
C HIS A 143 -6.77 5.87 8.70
N GLU A 144 -6.31 6.90 9.42
CA GLU A 144 -5.62 8.05 8.84
C GLU A 144 -4.32 7.64 8.14
N LEU A 145 -3.54 6.76 8.76
CA LEU A 145 -2.31 6.23 8.17
C LEU A 145 -2.59 5.45 6.87
N VAL A 146 -3.66 4.65 6.85
CA VAL A 146 -4.09 3.95 5.63
C VAL A 146 -4.45 4.93 4.53
N ILE A 147 -5.21 6.00 4.83
CA ILE A 147 -5.57 7.02 3.84
C ILE A 147 -4.31 7.69 3.29
N LYS A 148 -3.44 8.17 4.17
CA LYS A 148 -2.20 8.86 3.77
C LYS A 148 -1.32 7.98 2.88
N LYS A 149 -1.07 6.74 3.30
CA LYS A 149 -0.23 5.80 2.54
C LYS A 149 -0.89 5.33 1.25
N ALA A 150 -2.22 5.16 1.22
CA ALA A 150 -2.92 4.91 -0.04
C ALA A 150 -2.79 6.09 -1.02
N GLY A 151 -2.84 7.33 -0.50
CA GLY A 151 -2.55 8.54 -1.27
C GLY A 151 -1.16 8.52 -1.89
N GLU A 152 -0.12 8.29 -1.08
CA GLU A 152 1.28 8.18 -1.54
C GLU A 152 1.44 7.07 -2.62
N SER A 153 0.76 5.92 -2.46
CA SER A 153 0.77 4.84 -3.45
C SER A 153 0.11 5.24 -4.78
N ASN A 154 -0.96 6.03 -4.73
CA ASN A 154 -1.64 6.57 -5.91
C ASN A 154 -0.79 7.60 -6.65
N GLU A 155 -0.02 8.42 -5.93
CA GLU A 155 0.95 9.34 -6.52
C GLU A 155 2.05 8.58 -7.27
N GLN A 156 2.64 7.55 -6.66
CA GLN A 156 3.63 6.70 -7.32
C GLN A 156 3.04 6.03 -8.57
N SER A 157 1.81 5.52 -8.48
CA SER A 157 1.10 4.94 -9.63
C SER A 157 0.87 5.97 -10.75
N SER A 158 0.68 7.24 -10.41
CA SER A 158 0.51 8.33 -11.39
C SER A 158 1.84 8.68 -12.07
N LEU A 159 2.94 8.78 -11.31
CA LEU A 159 4.28 8.94 -11.87
C LEU A 159 4.65 7.79 -12.82
N MET A 160 4.34 6.55 -12.43
CA MET A 160 4.53 5.37 -13.28
C MET A 160 3.80 5.51 -14.62
N ARG A 161 2.55 6.01 -14.63
CA ARG A 161 1.79 6.22 -15.88
C ARG A 161 2.45 7.25 -16.79
N VAL A 162 2.97 8.34 -16.24
CA VAL A 162 3.72 9.36 -17.00
C VAL A 162 4.98 8.76 -17.62
N VAL A 163 5.76 8.01 -16.85
CA VAL A 163 6.97 7.34 -17.33
C VAL A 163 6.63 6.29 -18.39
N GLN A 164 5.55 5.53 -18.20
CA GLN A 164 5.10 4.54 -19.18
C GLN A 164 4.70 5.18 -20.52
N LYS A 165 4.04 6.34 -20.47
CA LYS A 165 3.70 7.12 -21.68
C LYS A 165 4.97 7.58 -22.39
N SER A 166 5.94 8.15 -21.67
CA SER A 166 7.20 8.59 -22.27
C SER A 166 7.99 7.44 -22.90
N ILE A 167 8.02 6.26 -22.26
CA ILE A 167 8.62 5.05 -22.86
C ILE A 167 7.90 4.66 -24.16
N LYS A 168 6.57 4.73 -24.20
CA LYS A 168 5.79 4.40 -25.39
C LYS A 168 6.11 5.34 -26.55
N ASP A 169 6.23 6.64 -26.27
CA ASP A 169 6.53 7.66 -27.26
C ASP A 169 7.97 7.52 -27.78
N LEU A 170 8.96 7.34 -26.90
CA LEU A 170 10.34 7.04 -27.28
C LEU A 170 10.46 5.74 -28.11
N LYS A 171 9.67 4.71 -27.80
CA LYS A 171 9.62 3.48 -28.59
C LYS A 171 9.07 3.72 -30.00
N LYS A 172 8.07 4.60 -30.16
CA LYS A 172 7.55 4.98 -31.50
C LYS A 172 8.59 5.75 -32.29
N GLU A 173 9.25 6.72 -31.66
CA GLU A 173 10.33 7.50 -32.27
C GLU A 173 11.50 6.60 -32.70
N GLY A 174 11.97 5.73 -31.81
CA GLY A 174 13.02 4.77 -32.13
C GLY A 174 12.62 3.73 -33.20
N LYS A 175 11.33 3.47 -33.41
CA LYS A 175 10.86 2.67 -34.57
C LYS A 175 10.98 3.47 -35.87
N ARG A 176 10.61 4.75 -35.87
CA ARG A 176 10.72 5.65 -37.04
C ARG A 176 12.18 5.79 -37.47
N VAL A 177 13.08 6.09 -36.52
CA VAL A 177 14.52 6.24 -36.81
C VAL A 177 15.11 4.95 -37.38
N ARG A 178 14.78 3.78 -36.81
CA ARG A 178 15.22 2.47 -37.35
C ARG A 178 14.70 2.18 -38.74
N HIS A 179 13.44 2.50 -39.02
CA HIS A 179 12.88 2.30 -40.37
C HIS A 179 13.59 3.16 -41.41
N SER A 180 13.87 4.42 -41.09
CA SER A 180 14.62 5.32 -41.96
C SER A 180 16.07 4.86 -42.17
N LEU A 181 16.74 4.36 -41.12
CA LEU A 181 18.06 3.75 -41.22
C LEU A 181 18.06 2.55 -42.16
N LYS A 182 17.10 1.64 -42.02
CA LYS A 182 16.97 0.45 -42.88
C LYS A 182 16.77 0.83 -44.35
N LYS A 183 15.92 1.84 -44.63
CA LYS A 183 15.74 2.36 -45.99
C LYS A 183 17.01 2.96 -46.58
N MET A 184 17.83 3.66 -45.78
CA MET A 184 19.12 4.17 -46.25
C MET A 184 20.12 3.06 -46.51
N GLU A 185 20.18 2.04 -45.65
CA GLU A 185 21.03 0.87 -45.86
C GLU A 185 20.64 0.09 -47.13
N GLU A 186 19.34 -0.05 -47.42
CA GLU A 186 18.86 -0.67 -48.66
C GLU A 186 19.25 0.15 -49.90
N LYS A 187 19.13 1.48 -49.84
CA LYS A 187 19.59 2.37 -50.92
C LYS A 187 21.10 2.31 -51.13
N ASP A 188 21.89 2.31 -50.05
CA ASP A 188 23.34 2.20 -50.11
C ASP A 188 23.75 0.87 -50.77
N LYS A 189 23.12 -0.25 -50.37
CA LYS A 189 23.35 -1.58 -50.96
C LYS A 189 23.00 -1.61 -52.44
N LEU A 190 21.87 -1.01 -52.84
CA LEU A 190 21.47 -0.92 -54.24
C LEU A 190 22.49 -0.10 -55.05
N ARG A 191 22.97 1.02 -54.49
CA ARG A 191 23.97 1.87 -55.14
C ARG A 191 25.29 1.14 -55.34
N ILE A 192 25.78 0.46 -54.30
CA ILE A 192 27.00 -0.37 -54.38
C ILE A 192 26.82 -1.51 -55.37
N SER A 193 25.64 -2.15 -55.41
CA SER A 193 25.34 -3.20 -56.38
C SER A 193 25.36 -2.68 -57.81
N ASN A 194 24.75 -1.52 -58.07
CA ASN A 194 24.75 -0.88 -59.38
C ASN A 194 26.16 -0.44 -59.79
N GLU A 195 26.93 0.17 -58.88
CA GLU A 195 28.34 0.52 -59.12
C GLU A 195 29.16 -0.73 -59.47
N ARG A 196 28.96 -1.85 -58.77
CA ARG A 196 29.60 -3.13 -59.10
C ARG A 196 29.18 -3.68 -60.45
N ASN A 197 27.90 -3.59 -60.80
CA ASN A 197 27.42 -4.05 -62.11
C ASN A 197 28.00 -3.20 -63.25
N ILE A 198 28.04 -1.87 -63.09
CA ILE A 198 28.67 -0.96 -64.06
C ILE A 198 30.17 -1.27 -64.21
N ILE A 199 30.87 -1.54 -63.11
CA ILE A 199 32.29 -1.93 -63.15
C ILE A 199 32.43 -3.27 -63.90
N LYS A 200 31.58 -4.26 -63.63
CA LYS A 200 31.59 -5.54 -64.34
C LYS A 200 31.32 -5.39 -65.83
N GLU A 201 30.30 -4.64 -66.23
CA GLU A 201 30.00 -4.37 -67.65
C GLU A 201 31.18 -3.70 -68.35
N LYS A 202 31.84 -2.75 -67.68
CA LYS A 202 33.07 -2.11 -68.18
C LYS A 202 34.22 -3.12 -68.31
N GLN A 203 34.40 -4.01 -67.34
CA GLN A 203 35.41 -5.08 -67.41
C GLN A 203 35.12 -6.05 -68.56
N ASP A 204 33.87 -6.49 -68.74
CA ASP A 204 33.46 -7.39 -69.82
C ASP A 204 33.67 -6.74 -71.20
N ALA A 205 33.37 -5.45 -71.35
CA ALA A 205 33.62 -4.69 -72.57
C ALA A 205 35.13 -4.60 -72.89
N VAL A 206 35.98 -4.44 -71.87
CA VAL A 206 37.45 -4.45 -72.04
C VAL A 206 37.95 -5.85 -72.41
N ILE A 207 37.42 -6.91 -71.78
CA ILE A 207 37.74 -8.30 -72.13
C ILE A 207 37.33 -8.61 -73.59
N GLU A 208 36.17 -8.13 -74.04
CA GLU A 208 35.75 -8.25 -75.44
C GLU A 208 36.70 -7.55 -76.41
N LYS A 209 37.14 -6.32 -76.10
CA LYS A 209 38.14 -5.61 -76.92
C LYS A 209 39.44 -6.42 -77.03
N LEU A 210 39.86 -7.03 -75.92
CA LEU A 210 41.06 -7.86 -75.82
C LEU A 210 40.92 -9.13 -76.67
N LYS A 211 39.79 -9.84 -76.58
CA LYS A 211 39.47 -11.01 -77.44
C LYS A 211 39.44 -10.67 -78.94
N LYS A 212 39.04 -9.44 -79.29
CA LYS A 212 38.99 -8.94 -80.68
C LYS A 212 40.31 -8.34 -81.16
N ASN A 213 41.41 -8.48 -80.40
CA ASN A 213 42.75 -7.90 -80.70
C ASN A 213 42.73 -6.38 -80.99
N LYS A 214 41.79 -5.63 -80.39
CA LYS A 214 41.74 -4.17 -80.53
C LYS A 214 42.73 -3.52 -79.55
N LYS A 215 43.35 -2.39 -79.96
CA LYS A 215 44.24 -1.61 -79.07
C LYS A 215 43.48 -1.17 -77.81
N LEU A 216 44.03 -1.51 -76.65
CA LEU A 216 43.55 -1.06 -75.34
C LEU A 216 44.08 0.34 -75.05
N THR A 217 43.23 1.19 -74.47
CA THR A 217 43.65 2.50 -73.97
C THR A 217 44.09 2.40 -72.50
N THR A 218 44.85 3.39 -72.03
CA THR A 218 45.26 3.49 -70.61
C THR A 218 44.06 3.53 -69.67
N ASP A 219 42.96 4.17 -70.07
CA ASP A 219 41.71 4.21 -69.33
C ASP A 219 41.03 2.83 -69.21
N ASP A 220 41.17 1.96 -70.23
CA ASP A 220 40.65 0.60 -70.19
C ASP A 220 41.37 -0.27 -69.13
N LEU A 221 42.66 0.00 -68.90
CA LEU A 221 43.48 -0.70 -67.90
C LEU A 221 43.24 -0.18 -66.47
N LEU A 222 42.95 1.12 -66.32
CA LEU A 222 42.65 1.74 -65.01
C LEU A 222 41.35 1.20 -64.37
N ILE A 223 40.45 0.59 -65.16
CA ILE A 223 39.21 -0.03 -64.66
C ILE A 223 39.49 -1.26 -63.77
N PHE A 224 40.64 -1.93 -63.94
CA PHE A 224 41.04 -3.10 -63.14
C PHE A 224 41.85 -2.76 -61.88
N GLN A 225 42.24 -1.49 -61.68
CA GLN A 225 43.08 -1.06 -60.56
C GLN A 225 42.28 -0.59 -59.32
N LYS A 226 40.95 -0.69 -59.32
CA LYS A 226 40.08 -0.29 -58.20
C LYS A 226 39.54 -1.47 -57.39
#